data_AF-A0A259M5K8-F1
#
_entry.id   AF-A0A259M5K8-F1
#
_cell.length_a   1.000
_cell.length_b   1.000
_cell.length_c   1.000
_cell.angle_alpha   90.00
_cell.angle_beta   90.00
_cell.angle_gamma   90.00
#
_symmetry.space_group_name_H-M   'P 1'
#
loop_
_entity.id
_entity.type
_entity.pdbx_description
1 polymer ?
#
loop_
_entity_poly.entity_id
_entity_poly.type
_entity_poly.pdbx_seq_one_letter_code
_entity_poly.pdbx_strand_id
1 'polypeptide(L)'
;VISDDSAGTDAIRTALLYRSDRLRPTGEATRIRTGVYRSAGRRPLAQTFEVAGSGASVQVVVPHLKSKSCQRAKGADTDQNDGQGCYSQRRVNEARAITQWLEQQRPATEPLTLIAGDLNSYSQETPLQHFAGAGFTSVVSHLHPCTPAACDHHSYRFKGEKGALDHILASPGLLPQVLSAGTWNVNADEPRALAEQGLVPAGQPWRASDHNPVVVDVRLAP
;
A
#
# COMPACT_ATOMS: atom_id res chain seq x y z
N VAL A 1 -0.84 -8.94 16.58
CA VAL A 1 -0.96 -7.63 15.90
C VAL A 1 0.34 -6.90 16.12
N ILE A 2 0.95 -6.34 15.07
CA ILE A 2 2.15 -5.50 15.16
C ILE A 2 1.71 -4.09 14.81
N SER A 3 1.75 -3.18 15.77
CA SER A 3 1.27 -1.82 15.60
C SER A 3 2.12 -0.77 16.31
N ASP A 4 3.32 -1.13 16.78
CA ASP A 4 4.29 -0.35 17.59
C ASP A 4 3.86 1.10 17.94
N ASP A 5 3.78 1.37 19.25
CA ASP A 5 3.31 2.60 19.89
C ASP A 5 4.04 3.88 19.43
N SER A 6 5.15 3.73 18.70
CA SER A 6 5.92 4.83 18.14
C SER A 6 5.33 5.48 16.86
N ALA A 7 4.06 5.19 16.51
CA ALA A 7 3.34 5.65 15.30
C ALA A 7 3.39 7.16 15.02
N GLY A 8 3.75 7.98 16.01
CA GLY A 8 3.65 9.43 15.97
C GLY A 8 2.30 9.88 16.53
N THR A 9 1.93 11.13 16.25
CA THR A 9 0.71 11.75 16.78
C THR A 9 -0.47 11.71 15.80
N ASP A 10 -0.32 11.06 14.64
CA ASP A 10 -1.40 10.93 13.66
C ASP A 10 -2.49 9.98 14.19
N ALA A 11 -3.76 10.36 13.99
CA ALA A 11 -4.90 9.53 14.36
C ALA A 11 -5.03 8.28 13.48
N ILE A 12 -4.50 8.34 12.26
CA ILE A 12 -4.49 7.25 11.29
C ILE A 12 -3.21 6.43 11.48
N ARG A 13 -3.37 5.13 11.71
CA ARG A 13 -2.26 4.20 11.98
C ARG A 13 -2.26 3.03 11.00
N THR A 14 -1.08 2.50 10.74
CA THR A 14 -0.88 1.24 10.04
C THR A 14 -0.53 0.14 11.03
N ALA A 15 -0.99 -1.08 10.74
CA ALA A 15 -0.73 -2.27 11.53
C ALA A 15 -0.59 -3.49 10.63
N LEU A 16 0.09 -4.51 11.14
CA LEU A 16 0.19 -5.83 10.53
C LEU A 16 -0.52 -6.86 11.41
N LEU A 17 -1.38 -7.66 10.79
CA LEU A 17 -1.96 -8.86 11.39
C LEU A 17 -1.42 -10.06 10.65
N TYR A 18 -0.99 -11.07 11.40
CA TYR A 18 -0.41 -12.28 10.84
C TYR A 18 -0.84 -13.50 11.65
N ARG A 19 -0.80 -14.65 10.99
CA ARG A 19 -1.04 -15.95 11.58
C ARG A 19 0.25 -16.50 12.19
N SER A 20 0.32 -16.58 13.50
CA SER A 20 1.51 -17.03 14.23
C SER A 20 1.83 -18.52 14.03
N ASP A 21 0.87 -19.31 13.55
CA ASP A 21 1.08 -20.70 13.15
C ASP A 21 1.73 -20.84 11.75
N ARG A 22 1.87 -19.74 11.01
CA ARG A 22 2.40 -19.71 9.63
C ARG A 22 3.64 -18.83 9.49
N LEU A 23 3.67 -17.71 10.22
CA LEU A 23 4.70 -16.69 10.10
C LEU A 23 5.30 -16.39 11.47
N ARG A 24 6.63 -16.26 11.51
CA ARG A 24 7.39 -15.82 12.68
C ARG A 24 8.02 -14.46 12.38
N PRO A 25 7.73 -13.39 13.12
CA PRO A 25 8.43 -12.12 12.93
C PRO A 25 9.92 -12.29 13.27
N THR A 26 10.78 -11.71 12.45
CA THR A 26 12.24 -11.69 12.66
C THR A 26 12.70 -10.29 13.02
N GLY A 27 13.33 -10.15 14.19
CA GLY A 27 13.70 -8.85 14.75
C GLY A 27 12.49 -7.99 15.13
N GLU A 28 12.78 -6.75 15.55
CA GLU A 28 11.77 -5.77 15.94
C GLU A 28 11.14 -5.10 14.72
N ALA A 29 9.84 -4.82 14.83
CA ALA A 29 9.14 -4.03 13.82
C ALA A 29 9.71 -2.61 13.80
N THR A 30 9.90 -2.06 12.60
CA THR A 30 10.52 -0.74 12.43
C THR A 30 9.56 0.23 11.78
N ARG A 31 9.53 1.47 12.28
CA ARG A 31 8.85 2.59 11.59
C ARG A 31 9.86 3.41 10.81
N ILE A 32 9.58 3.65 9.53
CA ILE A 32 10.44 4.49 8.68
C ILE A 32 10.35 5.94 9.17
N ARG A 33 11.49 6.52 9.53
CA ARG A 33 11.63 7.86 10.13
C ARG A 33 12.56 8.77 9.35
N THR A 34 13.00 8.37 8.18
CA THR A 34 13.92 9.13 7.31
C THR A 34 13.15 9.99 6.30
N GLY A 35 13.85 10.91 5.63
CA GLY A 35 13.25 11.80 4.65
C GLY A 35 12.13 12.67 5.26
N VAL A 36 10.98 12.71 4.59
CA VAL A 36 9.79 13.44 5.05
C VAL A 36 9.22 12.90 6.36
N TYR A 37 9.43 11.61 6.66
CA TYR A 37 8.93 10.95 7.87
C TYR A 37 9.62 11.37 9.18
N ARG A 38 10.66 12.20 9.09
CA ARG A 38 11.27 12.84 10.26
C ARG A 38 10.28 13.77 10.97
N SER A 39 9.53 14.55 10.20
CA SER A 39 8.70 15.64 10.72
C SER A 39 7.24 15.61 10.26
N ALA A 40 6.88 14.78 9.28
CA ALA A 40 5.53 14.72 8.73
C ALA A 40 5.18 13.32 8.21
N GLY A 41 3.90 13.11 7.88
CA GLY A 41 3.43 11.88 7.25
C GLY A 41 3.22 10.73 8.23
N ARG A 42 2.52 9.71 7.74
CA ARG A 42 2.22 8.49 8.48
C ARG A 42 3.38 7.54 8.30
N ARG A 43 4.16 7.34 9.36
CA ARG A 43 5.40 6.55 9.33
C ARG A 43 5.09 5.09 8.95
N PRO A 44 5.55 4.61 7.78
CA PRO A 44 5.33 3.23 7.35
C PRO A 44 5.88 2.23 8.35
N LEU A 45 5.13 1.15 8.58
CA LEU A 45 5.54 0.03 9.42
C LEU A 45 6.22 -1.02 8.54
N ALA A 46 7.40 -1.49 8.93
CA ALA A 46 8.11 -2.57 8.27
C ALA A 46 8.34 -3.72 9.25
N GLN A 47 8.10 -4.95 8.80
CA GLN A 47 8.42 -6.17 9.54
C GLN A 47 8.86 -7.24 8.56
N THR A 48 9.93 -7.96 8.92
CA THR A 48 10.32 -9.18 8.21
C THR A 48 9.69 -10.38 8.91
N PHE A 49 9.17 -11.32 8.11
CA PHE A 49 8.61 -12.58 8.57
C PHE A 49 9.36 -13.74 7.93
N GLU A 50 9.66 -14.75 8.74
CA GLU A 50 10.06 -16.06 8.27
C GLU A 50 8.81 -16.96 8.12
N VAL A 51 8.74 -17.71 7.03
CA VAL A 51 7.71 -18.72 6.80
C VAL A 51 8.07 -19.98 7.58
N ALA A 52 7.16 -20.40 8.45
CA ALA A 52 7.37 -21.57 9.30
C ALA A 52 7.67 -22.82 8.46
N GLY A 53 8.83 -23.43 8.71
CA GLY A 53 9.23 -24.70 8.10
C GLY A 53 9.81 -24.62 6.68
N SER A 54 9.93 -23.45 6.06
CA SER A 54 10.61 -23.31 4.76
C SER A 54 11.95 -22.57 4.82
N GLY A 55 12.20 -21.76 5.85
CA GLY A 55 13.39 -20.90 5.94
C GLY A 55 13.33 -19.67 5.02
N ALA A 56 12.32 -19.56 4.16
CA ALA A 56 12.11 -18.38 3.32
C ALA A 56 11.61 -17.20 4.15
N SER A 57 12.02 -15.99 3.78
CA SER A 57 11.63 -14.76 4.48
C SER A 57 11.02 -13.73 3.52
N VAL A 58 10.10 -12.93 4.03
CA VAL A 58 9.49 -11.81 3.32
C VAL A 58 9.44 -10.57 4.22
N GLN A 59 9.90 -9.44 3.71
CA GLN A 59 9.71 -8.14 4.34
C GLN A 59 8.41 -7.51 3.85
N VAL A 60 7.59 -7.02 4.77
CA VAL A 60 6.36 -6.30 4.45
C VAL A 60 6.48 -4.87 4.99
N VAL A 61 6.33 -3.89 4.09
CA VAL A 61 6.29 -2.46 4.38
C VAL A 61 4.88 -1.95 4.14
N VAL A 62 4.30 -1.31 5.15
CA VAL A 62 2.89 -0.84 5.15
C VAL A 62 2.86 0.68 5.19
N PRO A 63 2.86 1.36 4.03
CA PRO A 63 2.66 2.79 3.95
C PRO A 63 1.17 3.16 3.93
N HIS A 64 0.90 4.44 4.23
CA HIS A 64 -0.35 5.10 3.88
C HIS A 64 0.00 6.53 3.46
N LEU A 65 0.25 6.72 2.16
CA LEU A 65 0.74 8.00 1.62
C LEU A 65 -0.34 9.07 1.67
N LYS A 66 0.05 10.35 1.71
CA LYS A 66 -0.86 11.49 1.87
C LYS A 66 -2.02 11.46 0.88
N SER A 67 -3.24 11.65 1.41
CA SER A 67 -4.50 11.71 0.64
C SER A 67 -4.47 12.68 -0.54
N LYS A 68 -5.18 12.34 -1.62
CA LYS A 68 -5.45 13.24 -2.78
C LYS A 68 -6.32 14.47 -2.46
N SER A 69 -6.90 14.55 -1.26
CA SER A 69 -7.72 15.68 -0.80
C SER A 69 -6.92 16.98 -0.70
N CYS A 70 -7.49 18.08 -1.19
CA CYS A 70 -6.88 19.42 -1.19
C CYS A 70 -7.03 20.17 0.14
N GLN A 71 -7.50 19.51 1.19
CA GLN A 71 -7.66 20.16 2.50
C GLN A 71 -6.32 20.72 2.99
N ARG A 72 -6.25 22.06 3.11
CA ARG A 72 -5.05 22.83 3.52
C ARG A 72 -3.85 22.72 2.57
N ALA A 73 -4.07 22.34 1.32
CA ALA A 73 -3.02 22.32 0.29
C ALA A 73 -2.51 23.74 0.01
N LYS A 74 -1.19 23.91 -0.13
CA LYS A 74 -0.52 25.18 -0.44
C LYS A 74 0.72 24.91 -1.31
N GLY A 75 1.10 25.88 -2.14
CA GLY A 75 2.30 25.77 -2.98
C GLY A 75 2.26 24.51 -3.86
N ALA A 76 3.35 23.74 -3.88
CA ALA A 76 3.45 22.50 -4.68
C ALA A 76 2.46 21.39 -4.26
N ASP A 77 1.78 21.53 -3.12
CA ASP A 77 0.75 20.58 -2.69
C ASP A 77 -0.64 20.91 -3.26
N THR A 78 -0.85 22.09 -3.87
CA THR A 78 -2.12 22.38 -4.56
C THR A 78 -2.29 21.48 -5.77
N ASP A 79 -3.53 21.37 -6.25
CA ASP A 79 -3.81 20.64 -7.48
C ASP A 79 -3.08 21.33 -8.63
N GLN A 80 -2.24 20.59 -9.33
CA GLN A 80 -1.52 21.09 -10.50
C GLN A 80 -2.36 20.95 -11.78
N ASN A 81 -3.60 20.44 -11.65
CA ASN A 81 -4.52 20.16 -12.76
C ASN A 81 -3.93 19.18 -13.79
N ASP A 82 -3.14 18.22 -13.29
CA ASP A 82 -2.46 17.18 -14.08
C ASP A 82 -3.11 15.79 -13.91
N GLY A 83 -4.29 15.74 -13.28
CA GLY A 83 -5.04 14.51 -12.99
C GLY A 83 -4.58 13.77 -11.72
N GLN A 84 -3.49 14.19 -11.08
CA GLN A 84 -2.95 13.50 -9.91
C GLN A 84 -3.59 13.97 -8.61
N GLY A 85 -4.26 15.12 -8.62
CA GLY A 85 -4.86 15.75 -7.44
C GLY A 85 -3.82 16.35 -6.49
N CYS A 86 -4.30 16.94 -5.39
CA CYS A 86 -3.44 17.60 -4.42
C CYS A 86 -2.42 16.65 -3.77
N TYR A 87 -1.36 17.24 -3.21
CA TYR A 87 -0.28 16.53 -2.50
C TYR A 87 0.47 15.49 -3.34
N SER A 88 0.45 15.57 -4.68
CA SER A 88 1.24 14.68 -5.54
C SER A 88 2.74 14.76 -5.20
N GLN A 89 3.28 15.97 -5.09
CA GLN A 89 4.69 16.17 -4.72
C GLN A 89 5.03 15.58 -3.34
N ARG A 90 4.13 15.70 -2.36
CA ARG A 90 4.31 15.08 -1.05
C ARG A 90 4.30 13.55 -1.12
N ARG A 91 3.37 12.95 -1.87
CA ARG A 91 3.35 11.49 -2.10
C ARG A 91 4.63 11.00 -2.77
N VAL A 92 5.20 11.76 -3.72
CA VAL A 92 6.52 11.47 -4.33
C VAL A 92 7.63 11.50 -3.27
N ASN A 93 7.64 12.50 -2.38
CA ASN A 93 8.64 12.60 -1.32
C ASN A 93 8.52 11.44 -0.30
N GLU A 94 7.29 11.03 0.00
CA GLU A 94 6.99 9.89 0.89
C GLU A 94 7.39 8.56 0.24
N ALA A 95 7.11 8.35 -1.06
CA ALA A 95 7.59 7.20 -1.83
C ALA A 95 9.13 7.14 -1.88
N ARG A 96 9.77 8.28 -2.14
CA ARG A 96 11.25 8.40 -2.12
C ARG A 96 11.85 8.05 -0.77
N ALA A 97 11.25 8.49 0.33
CA ALA A 97 11.74 8.16 1.66
C ALA A 97 11.65 6.64 1.94
N ILE A 98 10.61 5.97 1.45
CA ILE A 98 10.48 4.50 1.55
C ILE A 98 11.58 3.81 0.74
N THR A 99 11.73 4.15 -0.54
CA THR A 99 12.72 3.46 -1.41
C THR A 99 14.15 3.72 -0.97
N GLN A 100 14.47 4.93 -0.48
CA GLN A 100 15.79 5.24 0.08
C GLN A 100 16.06 4.48 1.38
N TRP A 101 15.06 4.33 2.25
CA TRP A 101 15.21 3.54 3.47
C TRP A 101 15.46 2.07 3.15
N LEU A 102 14.72 1.50 2.19
CA LEU A 102 14.93 0.12 1.74
C LEU A 102 16.35 -0.11 1.22
N GLU A 103 16.86 0.80 0.39
CA GLU A 103 18.26 0.70 -0.11
C GLU A 103 19.27 0.81 1.03
N GLN A 104 19.04 1.66 2.04
CA GLN A 104 19.94 1.81 3.19
C GLN A 104 19.92 0.61 4.14
N GLN A 105 18.82 -0.13 4.19
CA GLN A 105 18.66 -1.32 5.03
C GLN A 105 18.94 -2.61 4.26
N ARG A 106 19.43 -2.50 3.02
CA ARG A 106 19.66 -3.63 2.13
C ARG A 106 20.66 -4.61 2.76
N PRO A 107 20.26 -5.86 3.05
CA PRO A 107 21.19 -6.89 3.49
C PRO A 107 22.12 -7.30 2.34
N ALA A 108 23.12 -8.13 2.63
CA ALA A 108 23.99 -8.70 1.59
C ALA A 108 23.21 -9.49 0.53
N THR A 109 22.08 -10.10 0.93
CA THR A 109 21.10 -10.69 0.04
C THR A 109 19.85 -9.84 0.04
N GLU A 110 19.36 -9.49 -1.14
CA GLU A 110 18.15 -8.68 -1.30
C GLU A 110 16.93 -9.33 -0.63
N PRO A 111 16.19 -8.62 0.23
CA PRO A 111 15.02 -9.17 0.86
C PRO A 111 13.87 -9.22 -0.16
N LEU A 112 13.15 -10.34 -0.17
CA LEU A 112 11.86 -10.43 -0.85
C LEU A 112 10.90 -9.45 -0.17
N THR A 113 10.52 -8.38 -0.85
CA THR A 113 9.84 -7.24 -0.21
C THR A 113 8.49 -6.98 -0.85
N LEU A 114 7.46 -6.85 -0.02
CA LEU A 114 6.16 -6.31 -0.37
C LEU A 114 6.00 -4.91 0.22
N ILE A 115 5.60 -3.94 -0.61
CA ILE A 115 5.06 -2.66 -0.16
C ILE A 115 3.55 -2.74 -0.34
N ALA A 116 2.79 -2.83 0.76
CA ALA A 116 1.36 -3.09 0.72
C ALA A 116 0.59 -2.02 1.51
N GLY A 117 -0.21 -1.21 0.83
CA GLY A 117 -1.04 -0.20 1.49
C GLY A 117 -1.67 0.81 0.54
N ASP A 118 -2.35 1.79 1.13
CA ASP A 118 -2.96 2.92 0.41
C ASP A 118 -1.86 3.92 -0.01
N LEU A 119 -1.49 3.87 -1.28
CA LEU A 119 -0.52 4.81 -1.86
C LEU A 119 -1.17 6.12 -2.29
N ASN A 120 -2.49 6.22 -2.19
CA ASN A 120 -3.27 7.38 -2.61
C ASN A 120 -2.92 7.84 -4.02
N SER A 121 -2.51 6.94 -4.92
CA SER A 121 -2.11 7.26 -6.28
C SER A 121 -2.48 6.16 -7.26
N TYR A 122 -3.01 6.53 -8.42
CA TYR A 122 -3.23 5.60 -9.51
C TYR A 122 -1.90 5.11 -10.12
N SER A 123 -1.93 3.96 -10.81
CA SER A 123 -0.73 3.26 -11.31
C SER A 123 0.18 4.11 -12.21
N GLN A 124 -0.38 5.09 -12.93
CA GLN A 124 0.38 5.98 -13.83
C GLN A 124 0.79 7.31 -13.18
N GLU A 125 0.44 7.55 -11.92
CA GLU A 125 0.84 8.76 -11.20
C GLU A 125 2.31 8.71 -10.77
N THR A 126 2.92 9.89 -10.64
CA THR A 126 4.33 10.08 -10.33
C THR A 126 4.80 9.29 -9.10
N PRO A 127 4.05 9.15 -7.98
CA PRO A 127 4.48 8.33 -6.86
C PRO A 127 4.65 6.85 -7.20
N LEU A 128 3.79 6.27 -8.05
CA LEU A 128 3.90 4.89 -8.50
C LEU A 128 5.02 4.72 -9.52
N GLN A 129 5.21 5.70 -10.41
CA GLN A 129 6.36 5.74 -11.32
C GLN A 129 7.68 5.81 -10.56
N HIS A 130 7.72 6.51 -9.41
CA HIS A 130 8.90 6.52 -8.53
C HIS A 130 9.20 5.13 -7.94
N PHE A 131 8.18 4.40 -7.47
CA PHE A 131 8.36 3.01 -7.01
C PHE A 131 8.81 2.08 -8.15
N ALA A 132 8.23 2.22 -9.34
CA ALA A 132 8.61 1.46 -10.53
C ALA A 132 10.07 1.71 -10.93
N GLY A 133 10.51 2.97 -10.90
CA GLY A 133 11.92 3.34 -11.12
C GLY A 133 12.89 2.78 -10.08
N ALA A 134 12.40 2.44 -8.89
CA ALA A 134 13.14 1.72 -7.85
C ALA A 134 13.03 0.18 -7.96
N GLY A 135 12.42 -0.34 -9.02
CA GLY A 135 12.29 -1.78 -9.29
C GLY A 135 11.06 -2.46 -8.69
N PHE A 136 10.17 -1.72 -8.03
CA PHE A 136 8.95 -2.30 -7.44
C PHE A 136 7.82 -2.35 -8.46
N THR A 137 7.16 -3.50 -8.56
CA THR A 137 6.08 -3.72 -9.53
C THR A 137 4.76 -4.00 -8.82
N SER A 138 3.68 -3.31 -9.22
CA SER A 138 2.32 -3.62 -8.74
C SER A 138 1.89 -5.00 -9.22
N VAL A 139 1.63 -5.92 -8.30
CA VAL A 139 1.30 -7.31 -8.63
C VAL A 139 -0.03 -7.45 -9.35
N VAL A 140 -1.02 -6.61 -8.99
CA VAL A 140 -2.33 -6.59 -9.66
C VAL A 140 -2.20 -6.05 -11.07
N SER A 141 -1.54 -4.90 -11.26
CA SER A 141 -1.36 -4.33 -12.62
C SER A 141 -0.47 -5.20 -13.51
N HIS A 142 0.44 -5.98 -12.92
CA HIS A 142 1.28 -6.92 -13.65
C HIS A 142 0.48 -8.12 -14.19
N LEU A 143 -0.36 -8.73 -13.35
CA LEU A 143 -1.17 -9.89 -13.74
C LEU A 143 -2.43 -9.52 -14.52
N HIS A 144 -2.98 -8.34 -14.26
CA HIS A 144 -4.23 -7.84 -14.81
C HIS A 144 -4.05 -6.41 -15.35
N PRO A 145 -3.31 -6.25 -16.46
CA PRO A 145 -3.10 -4.94 -17.06
C PRO A 145 -4.44 -4.34 -17.50
N CYS A 146 -4.67 -3.09 -17.10
CA CYS A 146 -5.86 -2.33 -17.47
C CYS A 146 -5.76 -1.89 -18.93
N THR A 147 -6.85 -2.06 -19.67
CA THR A 147 -7.03 -1.58 -21.04
C THR A 147 -8.32 -0.75 -21.12
N PRO A 148 -8.54 0.04 -22.19
CA PRO A 148 -9.82 0.71 -22.40
C PRO A 148 -11.04 -0.22 -22.41
N ALA A 149 -10.83 -1.52 -22.72
CA ALA A 149 -11.90 -2.51 -22.81
C ALA A 149 -12.09 -3.33 -21.52
N ALA A 150 -11.08 -3.44 -20.66
CA ALA A 150 -11.11 -4.29 -19.47
C ALA A 150 -10.23 -3.69 -18.37
N CYS A 151 -10.84 -3.43 -17.21
CA CYS A 151 -10.17 -2.83 -16.05
C CYS A 151 -10.93 -3.17 -14.78
N ASP A 152 -10.95 -4.45 -14.42
CA ASP A 152 -11.86 -4.99 -13.40
C ASP A 152 -11.34 -4.82 -11.96
N HIS A 153 -10.11 -4.31 -11.83
CA HIS A 153 -9.43 -4.13 -10.55
C HIS A 153 -9.29 -2.67 -10.17
N HIS A 154 -10.12 -2.24 -9.23
CA HIS A 154 -10.06 -0.95 -8.57
C HIS A 154 -10.22 -1.11 -7.07
N SER A 155 -9.63 -0.18 -6.33
CA SER A 155 -9.69 -0.18 -4.89
C SER A 155 -10.52 0.97 -4.32
N TYR A 156 -10.74 2.03 -5.09
CA TYR A 156 -11.38 3.24 -4.59
C TYR A 156 -12.08 4.05 -5.69
N ARG A 157 -12.99 4.94 -5.26
CA ARG A 157 -13.63 5.96 -6.11
C ARG A 157 -13.28 7.36 -5.65
N PHE A 158 -12.41 8.05 -6.40
CA PHE A 158 -12.04 9.42 -6.12
C PHE A 158 -12.77 10.38 -7.06
N LYS A 159 -13.65 11.25 -6.51
CA LYS A 159 -14.44 12.23 -7.29
C LYS A 159 -15.22 11.62 -8.48
N GLY A 160 -15.64 10.36 -8.36
CA GLY A 160 -16.38 9.64 -9.42
C GLY A 160 -15.50 8.79 -10.34
N GLU A 161 -14.18 8.98 -10.32
CA GLU A 161 -13.24 8.13 -11.04
C GLU A 161 -12.99 6.83 -10.27
N LYS A 162 -13.06 5.69 -10.97
CA LYS A 162 -12.70 4.37 -10.42
C LYS A 162 -11.25 4.06 -10.72
N GLY A 163 -10.49 3.63 -9.72
CA GLY A 163 -9.13 3.13 -9.93
C GLY A 163 -8.50 2.54 -8.66
N ALA A 164 -7.25 2.09 -8.78
CA ALA A 164 -6.48 1.53 -7.68
C ALA A 164 -5.66 2.63 -6.98
N LEU A 165 -5.97 2.91 -5.71
CA LEU A 165 -5.12 3.70 -4.81
C LEU A 165 -4.35 2.80 -3.84
N ASP A 166 -4.89 1.61 -3.57
CA ASP A 166 -4.29 0.57 -2.75
C ASP A 166 -3.51 -0.37 -3.64
N HIS A 167 -2.24 -0.58 -3.31
CA HIS A 167 -1.35 -1.40 -4.10
C HIS A 167 -0.61 -2.38 -3.22
N ILE A 168 -0.28 -3.52 -3.81
CA ILE A 168 0.75 -4.42 -3.33
C ILE A 168 1.86 -4.40 -4.39
N LEU A 169 3.02 -3.86 -4.02
CA LEU A 169 4.19 -3.78 -4.89
C LEU A 169 5.22 -4.83 -4.46
N ALA A 170 5.70 -5.63 -5.41
CA ALA A 170 6.73 -6.65 -5.16
C ALA A 170 8.10 -6.18 -5.65
N SER A 171 9.15 -6.51 -4.89
CA SER A 171 10.54 -6.35 -5.34
C SER A 171 10.87 -7.31 -6.49
N PRO A 172 11.94 -7.06 -7.27
CA PRO A 172 12.29 -7.89 -8.43
C PRO A 172 12.45 -9.39 -8.11
N GLY A 173 13.03 -9.73 -6.96
CA GLY A 173 13.21 -11.13 -6.54
C GLY A 173 11.91 -11.81 -6.10
N LEU A 174 10.91 -11.02 -5.70
CA LEU A 174 9.62 -11.53 -5.22
C LEU A 174 8.58 -11.64 -6.33
N LEU A 175 8.64 -10.77 -7.34
CA LEU A 175 7.65 -10.75 -8.42
C LEU A 175 7.47 -12.12 -9.12
N PRO A 176 8.53 -12.89 -9.46
CA PRO A 176 8.38 -14.22 -10.06
C PRO A 176 7.72 -15.26 -9.15
N GLN A 177 7.61 -14.98 -7.86
CA GLN A 177 7.01 -15.87 -6.86
C GLN A 177 5.52 -15.58 -6.62
N VAL A 178 4.98 -14.55 -7.26
CA VAL A 178 3.55 -14.22 -7.20
C VAL A 178 2.76 -15.23 -8.03
N LEU A 179 1.76 -15.86 -7.41
CA LEU A 179 0.89 -16.85 -8.06
C LEU A 179 -0.41 -16.23 -8.56
N SER A 180 -0.98 -15.32 -7.78
CA SER A 180 -2.25 -14.66 -8.07
C SER A 180 -2.27 -13.30 -7.36
N ALA A 181 -3.06 -12.36 -7.88
CA ALA A 181 -3.38 -11.13 -7.18
C ALA A 181 -4.71 -10.57 -7.69
N GLY A 182 -5.39 -9.78 -6.87
CA GLY A 182 -6.62 -9.12 -7.30
C GLY A 182 -7.23 -8.22 -6.25
N THR A 183 -8.31 -7.55 -6.64
CA THR A 183 -9.15 -6.76 -5.75
C THR A 183 -10.42 -7.53 -5.41
N TRP A 184 -10.82 -7.53 -4.15
CA TRP A 184 -12.12 -8.07 -3.76
C TRP A 184 -13.17 -6.96 -3.78
N ASN A 185 -13.96 -6.92 -4.84
CA ASN A 185 -14.89 -5.82 -5.13
C ASN A 185 -16.16 -5.89 -4.25
N VAL A 186 -16.03 -5.58 -2.96
CA VAL A 186 -17.14 -5.62 -1.97
C VAL A 186 -17.48 -4.27 -1.34
N ASN A 187 -16.67 -3.23 -1.58
CA ASN A 187 -16.71 -1.99 -0.80
C ASN A 187 -16.78 -0.76 -1.66
N ALA A 188 -15.76 -0.55 -2.51
CA ALA A 188 -15.58 0.69 -3.22
C ALA A 188 -16.77 1.01 -4.12
N ASP A 189 -17.50 -0.02 -4.60
CA ASP A 189 -18.67 0.15 -5.44
C ASP A 189 -19.97 0.41 -4.70
N GLU A 190 -20.07 0.00 -3.43
CA GLU A 190 -21.28 0.14 -2.62
C GLU A 190 -21.63 1.62 -2.39
N PRO A 191 -22.92 1.99 -2.34
CA PRO A 191 -23.32 3.37 -2.09
C PRO A 191 -22.86 3.88 -0.72
N ARG A 192 -22.34 5.12 -0.68
CA ARG A 192 -21.93 5.77 0.57
C ARG A 192 -23.06 5.94 1.57
N ALA A 193 -24.26 6.20 1.07
CA ALA A 193 -25.47 6.36 1.86
C ALA A 193 -25.78 5.13 2.74
N LEU A 194 -25.41 3.90 2.33
CA LEU A 194 -25.64 2.71 3.15
C LEU A 194 -24.90 2.79 4.48
N ALA A 195 -23.65 3.26 4.48
CA ALA A 195 -22.88 3.44 5.70
C ALA A 195 -23.38 4.63 6.53
N GLU A 196 -23.69 5.75 5.87
CA GLU A 196 -24.15 6.98 6.53
C GLU A 196 -25.52 6.82 7.21
N GLN A 197 -26.38 5.96 6.66
CA GLN A 197 -27.70 5.66 7.20
C GLN A 197 -27.70 4.44 8.13
N GLY A 198 -26.55 3.82 8.38
CA GLY A 198 -26.45 2.61 9.21
C GLY A 198 -27.17 1.38 8.63
N LEU A 199 -27.31 1.33 7.31
CA LEU A 199 -28.01 0.27 6.57
C LEU A 199 -27.09 -0.87 6.11
N VAL A 200 -25.81 -0.84 6.48
CA VAL A 200 -24.87 -1.92 6.19
C VAL A 200 -25.25 -3.15 7.02
N PRO A 201 -25.62 -4.28 6.38
CA PRO A 201 -25.99 -5.47 7.13
C PRO A 201 -24.84 -5.98 8.00
N ALA A 202 -25.12 -6.24 9.28
CA ALA A 202 -24.11 -6.78 10.20
C ALA A 202 -23.62 -8.16 9.73
N GLY A 203 -22.32 -8.42 9.92
CA GLY A 203 -21.70 -9.70 9.56
C GLY A 203 -21.50 -9.93 8.06
N GLN A 204 -21.82 -8.95 7.21
CA GLN A 204 -21.53 -9.00 5.78
C GLN A 204 -20.28 -8.16 5.44
N PRO A 205 -19.51 -8.53 4.40
CA PRO A 205 -18.32 -7.78 4.01
C PRO A 205 -18.64 -6.52 3.20
N TRP A 206 -19.89 -6.37 2.73
CA TRP A 206 -20.31 -5.28 1.86
C TRP A 206 -20.28 -3.95 2.58
N ARG A 207 -19.65 -2.94 1.98
CA ARG A 207 -19.56 -1.57 2.53
C ARG A 207 -18.97 -1.48 3.95
N ALA A 208 -18.16 -2.47 4.34
CA ALA A 208 -17.39 -2.41 5.59
C ALA A 208 -16.27 -1.33 5.53
N SER A 209 -15.89 -0.92 4.31
CA SER A 209 -14.94 0.15 4.02
C SER A 209 -15.41 0.92 2.78
N ASP A 210 -14.82 2.08 2.53
CA ASP A 210 -14.89 2.79 1.24
C ASP A 210 -13.84 2.29 0.23
N HIS A 211 -12.93 1.41 0.65
CA HIS A 211 -11.92 0.76 -0.19
C HIS A 211 -12.14 -0.74 -0.35
N ASN A 212 -11.87 -1.28 -1.54
CA ASN A 212 -11.79 -2.74 -1.76
C ASN A 212 -10.47 -3.31 -1.23
N PRO A 213 -10.47 -4.46 -0.55
CA PRO A 213 -9.24 -5.16 -0.20
C PRO A 213 -8.46 -5.62 -1.43
N VAL A 214 -7.13 -5.57 -1.34
CA VAL A 214 -6.22 -6.14 -2.34
C VAL A 214 -5.61 -7.42 -1.76
N VAL A 215 -5.59 -8.49 -2.55
CA VAL A 215 -5.11 -9.82 -2.14
C VAL A 215 -4.00 -10.25 -3.09
N VAL A 216 -3.00 -10.94 -2.55
CA VAL A 216 -1.91 -11.57 -3.31
C VAL A 216 -1.63 -12.95 -2.74
N ASP A 217 -1.42 -13.93 -3.61
CA ASP A 217 -0.87 -15.23 -3.25
C ASP A 217 0.59 -15.28 -3.69
N VAL A 218 1.48 -15.64 -2.77
CA VAL A 218 2.93 -15.72 -3.03
C VAL A 218 3.44 -17.09 -2.60
N ARG A 219 4.26 -17.71 -3.45
CA ARG A 219 5.00 -18.94 -3.12
C ARG A 219 6.44 -18.60 -2.80
N LEU A 220 6.74 -18.48 -1.51
CA LEU A 220 8.09 -18.23 -1.03
C LEU A 220 8.93 -19.52 -1.09
N ALA A 221 9.92 -19.54 -1.96
CA ALA A 221 10.96 -20.57 -2.01
C ALA A 221 12.18 -20.14 -1.16
N PRO A 222 12.94 -21.10 -0.58
CA PRO A 222 14.21 -20.81 0.09
C PRO A 222 15.25 -20.20 -0.84
#